data_AF-M0B7C5-F1
#
_entry.id   AF-M0B7C5-F1
#
_cell.length_a   1.000
_cell.length_b   1.000
_cell.length_c   1.000
_cell.angle_alpha   90.00
_cell.angle_beta   90.00
_cell.angle_gamma   90.00
#
_symmetry.space_group_name_H-M   'P 1'
#
loop_
_entity.id
_entity.type
_entity.pdbx_description
1 polymer ?
#
loop_
_entity_poly.entity_id
_entity_poly.type
_entity_poly.pdbx_seq_one_letter_code
_entity_poly.pdbx_strand_id
1 'polypeptide(L)'
;MFQSAEIVTAGKLHLRVDLSDEYYPNEVSARLEIRWYRNDDFNFHYQEERQVSAWKCRWDRHPNAHNSRDHFHPPPAASRSDAQNEQWPADHRDVSRLVLDRIEERIEVLWEQQ
;
A
#
# COMPACT_ATOMS: atom_id res chain seq x y z
N MET A 1 -8.70 -1.67 -12.70
CA MET A 1 -7.83 -1.75 -11.51
C MET A 1 -7.98 -3.05 -10.73
N PHE A 2 -9.12 -3.39 -10.10
CA PHE A 2 -9.20 -4.53 -9.17
C PHE A 2 -9.63 -5.85 -9.83
N GLN A 3 -9.08 -6.97 -9.35
CA GLN A 3 -9.46 -8.33 -9.74
C GLN A 3 -10.33 -9.01 -8.67
N SER A 4 -9.93 -8.91 -7.39
CA SER A 4 -10.66 -9.50 -6.26
C SER A 4 -10.47 -8.66 -5.00
N ALA A 5 -11.43 -8.75 -4.08
CA ALA A 5 -11.34 -8.18 -2.75
C ALA A 5 -11.98 -9.13 -1.72
N GLU A 6 -11.25 -9.45 -0.66
CA GLU A 6 -11.71 -10.36 0.39
C GLU A 6 -11.24 -9.95 1.78
N ILE A 7 -12.06 -10.25 2.79
CA ILE A 7 -11.68 -10.11 4.19
C ILE A 7 -11.00 -11.40 4.63
N VAL A 8 -9.70 -11.32 4.91
CA VAL A 8 -8.90 -12.46 5.37
C VAL A 8 -8.94 -12.52 6.88
N THR A 9 -9.52 -13.59 7.42
CA THR A 9 -9.66 -13.81 8.88
C THR A 9 -8.59 -14.73 9.45
N ALA A 10 -7.90 -15.50 8.60
CA ALA A 10 -6.80 -16.36 9.01
C ALA A 10 -5.59 -15.50 9.42
N GLY A 11 -5.12 -15.66 10.66
CA GLY A 11 -4.03 -14.85 11.21
C GLY A 11 -4.50 -13.44 11.61
N LYS A 12 -3.86 -12.40 11.08
CA LYS A 12 -4.22 -11.01 11.38
C LYS A 12 -5.36 -10.58 10.44
N LEU A 13 -6.53 -10.25 10.99
CA LEU A 13 -7.66 -9.70 10.20
C LEU A 13 -7.21 -8.51 9.35
N HIS A 14 -7.44 -8.59 8.03
CA HIS A 14 -7.18 -7.52 7.06
C HIS A 14 -8.09 -7.68 5.82
N LEU A 15 -8.25 -6.59 5.06
CA LEU A 15 -8.79 -6.63 3.70
C LEU A 15 -7.62 -6.89 2.74
N ARG A 16 -7.77 -7.87 1.86
CA ARG A 16 -6.85 -8.13 0.76
C ARG A 16 -7.53 -7.77 -0.54
N VAL A 17 -6.86 -6.99 -1.38
CA VAL A 17 -7.30 -6.60 -2.71
C VAL A 17 -6.22 -7.02 -3.70
N ASP A 18 -6.52 -7.94 -4.61
CA ASP A 18 -5.63 -8.25 -5.72
C ASP A 18 -6.00 -7.33 -6.90
N LEU A 19 -4.98 -6.73 -7.51
CA LEU A 19 -5.14 -5.82 -8.65
C LEU A 19 -4.99 -6.63 -9.95
N SER A 20 -5.78 -6.26 -10.95
CA SER A 20 -5.76 -6.87 -12.28
C SER A 20 -4.41 -6.62 -12.95
N ASP A 21 -3.78 -7.68 -13.45
CA ASP A 21 -2.53 -7.61 -14.21
C ASP A 21 -2.70 -6.84 -15.52
N GLU A 22 -3.89 -6.90 -16.15
CA GLU A 22 -4.27 -6.10 -17.33
C GLU A 22 -4.21 -4.58 -17.08
N TYR A 23 -4.15 -4.15 -15.82
CA TYR A 23 -4.02 -2.73 -15.46
C TYR A 23 -2.57 -2.23 -15.51
N TYR A 24 -1.61 -3.12 -15.72
CA TYR A 24 -0.18 -2.81 -15.78
C TYR A 24 0.37 -3.05 -17.19
N PRO A 25 1.43 -2.33 -17.60
CA PRO A 25 2.03 -2.49 -18.93
C PRO A 25 2.83 -3.79 -19.10
N ASN A 26 3.21 -4.45 -18.02
CA ASN A 26 4.06 -5.65 -18.01
C ASN A 26 3.56 -6.65 -16.97
N GLU A 27 3.82 -7.95 -17.18
CA GLU A 27 3.46 -9.04 -16.27
C GLU A 27 3.86 -8.73 -14.81
N VAL A 28 2.86 -8.74 -13.93
CA VAL A 28 3.02 -8.43 -12.50
C VAL A 28 1.89 -9.08 -11.70
N SER A 29 2.21 -9.55 -10.49
CA SER A 29 1.21 -9.82 -9.46
C SER A 29 1.19 -8.64 -8.50
N ALA A 30 0.08 -7.93 -8.42
CA ALA A 30 -0.06 -6.77 -7.53
C ALA A 30 -1.18 -6.96 -6.50
N ARG A 31 -0.93 -6.54 -5.26
CA ARG A 31 -1.95 -6.57 -4.20
C ARG A 31 -1.81 -5.39 -3.24
N LEU A 32 -2.94 -4.99 -2.68
CA LEU A 32 -3.06 -4.05 -1.58
C LEU A 32 -3.69 -4.75 -0.37
N GLU A 33 -2.99 -4.73 0.76
CA GLU A 33 -3.47 -5.23 2.04
C GLU A 33 -3.76 -4.05 2.97
N ILE A 34 -4.95 -4.02 3.57
CA ILE A 34 -5.41 -2.94 4.43
C ILE A 34 -5.80 -3.50 5.80
N ARG A 35 -5.20 -2.95 6.85
CA ARG A 35 -5.55 -3.29 8.23
C ARG A 35 -5.94 -2.04 9.00
N TRP A 36 -7.12 -2.06 9.60
CA TRP A 36 -7.61 -1.02 10.50
C TRP A 36 -7.71 -1.51 11.94
N TYR A 37 -7.51 -0.60 12.87
CA TYR A 37 -7.66 -0.85 14.30
C TYR A 37 -8.68 0.11 14.92
N ARG A 38 -9.18 -0.23 16.11
CA ARG A 38 -10.21 0.57 16.81
C ARG A 38 -9.67 1.89 17.40
N ASN A 39 -8.36 2.06 17.44
CA ASN A 39 -7.68 3.25 17.95
C ASN A 39 -7.23 4.19 16.82
N ASP A 40 -7.85 4.07 15.64
CA ASP A 40 -7.53 4.79 14.40
C ASP A 40 -6.16 4.50 13.79
N ASP A 41 -5.41 3.55 14.34
CA ASP A 41 -4.22 3.05 13.71
C ASP A 41 -4.58 2.25 12.44
N PHE A 42 -3.64 2.21 11.50
CA PHE A 42 -3.78 1.43 10.29
C PHE A 42 -2.43 1.06 9.66
N ASN A 43 -2.48 0.10 8.75
CA ASN A 43 -1.42 -0.18 7.79
C ASN A 43 -2.07 -0.44 6.43
N PHE A 44 -1.60 0.27 5.40
CA PHE A 44 -1.76 -0.11 4.01
C PHE A 44 -0.44 -0.66 3.52
N HIS A 45 -0.47 -1.79 2.82
CA HIS A 45 0.71 -2.40 2.24
C HIS A 45 0.42 -2.75 0.79
N TYR A 46 1.06 -2.02 -0.11
CA TYR A 46 1.00 -2.28 -1.54
C TYR A 46 2.26 -3.04 -1.96
N GLN A 47 2.09 -4.10 -2.76
CA GLN A 47 3.20 -4.80 -3.37
C GLN A 47 2.94 -5.12 -4.84
N GLU A 48 4.01 -5.10 -5.61
CA GLU A 48 4.14 -5.66 -6.95
C GLU A 48 5.24 -6.73 -6.90
N GLU A 49 4.95 -7.92 -7.42
CA GLU A 49 5.93 -8.98 -7.63
C GLU A 49 6.12 -9.15 -9.13
N ARG A 50 7.36 -9.01 -9.61
CA ARG A 50 7.79 -9.16 -11.00
C ARG A 50 8.87 -10.24 -11.08
N GLN A 51 9.17 -10.72 -12.29
CA GLN A 51 10.09 -11.85 -12.50
C GLN A 51 11.47 -11.65 -11.84
N VAL A 52 11.98 -10.43 -11.79
CA VAL A 52 13.34 -10.12 -11.30
C VAL A 52 13.39 -9.10 -10.16
N SER A 53 12.25 -8.58 -9.73
CA SER A 53 12.19 -7.53 -8.71
C SER A 53 10.85 -7.51 -7.98
N ALA A 54 10.87 -6.92 -6.78
CA ALA A 54 9.67 -6.61 -6.03
C ALA A 54 9.64 -5.11 -5.75
N TRP A 55 8.43 -4.55 -5.70
CA TRP A 55 8.20 -3.14 -5.39
C TRP A 55 7.15 -3.05 -4.29
N LYS A 56 7.52 -2.53 -3.12
CA LYS A 56 6.68 -2.52 -1.92
C LYS A 56 6.69 -1.16 -1.28
N CYS A 57 5.53 -0.65 -0.90
CA CYS A 57 5.43 0.55 -0.07
C CYS A 57 4.31 0.42 0.95
N ARG A 58 4.40 1.21 2.04
CA ARG A 58 3.42 1.16 3.13
C ARG A 58 3.06 2.55 3.60
N TRP A 59 1.78 2.73 3.94
CA TRP A 59 1.27 3.91 4.64
C TRP A 59 0.80 3.46 6.00
N ASP A 60 1.46 3.95 7.03
CA ASP A 60 1.26 3.52 8.40
C ASP A 60 0.80 4.67 9.27
N ARG A 61 -0.15 4.36 10.15
CA ARG A 61 -0.50 5.15 11.32
C ARG A 61 -0.39 4.25 12.53
N HIS A 62 0.67 4.38 13.30
CA HIS A 62 0.82 3.73 14.61
C HIS A 62 1.91 4.41 15.44
N PRO A 63 1.85 4.33 16.78
CA PRO A 63 2.96 4.76 17.63
C PRO A 63 4.26 4.04 17.26
N ASN A 64 5.38 4.77 17.23
CA ASN A 64 6.71 4.21 17.06
C ASN A 64 7.71 5.09 17.82
N ALA A 65 8.83 4.50 18.26
CA ALA A 65 9.89 5.21 18.97
C ALA A 65 10.77 6.07 18.05
N HIS A 66 10.77 5.78 16.74
CA HIS A 66 11.73 6.35 15.78
C HIS A 66 11.11 7.22 14.68
N ASN A 67 9.78 7.29 14.57
CA ASN A 67 9.09 8.12 13.58
C ASN A 67 7.79 8.74 14.15
N SER A 68 7.22 9.71 13.45
CA SER A 68 5.90 10.23 13.78
C SER A 68 4.83 9.15 13.66
N ARG A 69 3.71 9.33 14.37
CA ARG A 69 2.58 8.39 14.34
C ARG A 69 2.18 8.02 12.91
N ASP A 70 2.15 9.00 12.03
CA ASP A 70 1.94 8.83 10.60
C ASP A 70 3.29 8.77 9.87
N HIS A 71 3.51 7.74 9.07
CA HIS A 71 4.73 7.59 8.29
C HIS A 71 4.55 6.74 7.02
N PHE A 72 5.37 7.01 6.02
CA PHE A 72 5.44 6.31 4.76
C PHE A 72 6.70 5.45 4.69
N HIS A 73 6.57 4.18 4.31
CA HIS A 73 7.69 3.33 3.95
C HIS A 73 7.83 3.29 2.42
N PRO A 74 8.88 3.91 1.85
CA PRO A 74 9.02 4.01 0.41
C PRO A 74 9.41 2.69 -0.25
N PRO A 75 9.16 2.55 -1.57
CA PRO A 75 9.72 1.48 -2.37
C PRO A 75 11.25 1.56 -2.50
N PRO A 76 11.91 0.46 -2.92
CA PRO A 76 11.34 -0.81 -3.37
C PRO A 76 11.00 -1.79 -2.24
N ALA A 77 11.56 -1.61 -1.04
CA ALA A 77 11.55 -2.62 0.00
C ALA A 77 10.56 -2.35 1.15
N ALA A 78 9.93 -1.18 1.19
CA ALA A 78 9.19 -0.71 2.37
C ALA A 78 10.00 -0.86 3.67
N SER A 79 11.31 -0.55 3.60
CA SER A 79 12.24 -0.76 4.71
C SER A 79 11.84 0.09 5.92
N ARG A 80 12.05 -0.46 7.13
CA ARG A 80 11.84 0.30 8.37
C ARG A 80 12.85 1.42 8.56
N SER A 81 14.08 1.25 8.06
CA SER A 81 15.13 2.28 8.17
C SER A 81 14.83 3.51 7.33
N ASP A 82 14.03 3.35 6.27
CA ASP A 82 13.81 4.38 5.25
C ASP A 82 12.46 5.07 5.44
N ALA A 83 11.81 4.87 6.60
CA ALA A 83 10.52 5.45 6.91
C ALA A 83 10.59 6.98 6.95
N GLN A 84 9.64 7.62 6.29
CA GLN A 84 9.53 9.07 6.18
C GLN A 84 8.33 9.54 6.99
N ASN A 85 8.53 10.55 7.82
CA ASN A 85 7.45 11.17 8.58
C ASN A 85 6.47 11.85 7.62
N GLU A 86 5.18 11.61 7.84
CA GLU A 86 4.11 12.15 7.01
C GLU A 86 2.90 12.54 7.88
N GLN A 87 1.86 13.09 7.26
CA GLN A 87 0.58 13.37 7.92
C GLN A 87 -0.56 12.87 7.05
N TRP A 88 -1.38 11.96 7.57
CA TRP A 88 -2.51 11.39 6.85
C TRP A 88 -3.83 12.06 7.25
N PRO A 89 -4.84 12.09 6.37
CA PRO A 89 -6.20 12.48 6.74
C PRO A 89 -6.71 11.74 7.99
N ALA A 90 -7.61 12.38 8.73
CA ALA A 90 -8.25 11.74 9.89
C ALA A 90 -9.31 10.71 9.45
N ASP A 91 -10.07 11.00 8.39
CA ASP A 91 -11.11 10.12 7.87
C ASP A 91 -10.51 8.94 7.09
N HIS A 92 -10.90 7.72 7.44
CA HIS A 92 -10.40 6.50 6.80
C HIS A 92 -10.68 6.42 5.30
N ARG A 93 -11.77 7.04 4.82
CA ARG A 93 -12.10 7.09 3.40
C ARG A 93 -11.16 8.01 2.64
N ASP A 94 -10.75 9.11 3.27
CA ASP A 94 -9.79 10.05 2.68
C ASP A 94 -8.39 9.46 2.67
N VAL A 95 -7.99 8.70 3.69
CA VAL A 95 -6.75 7.90 3.65
C VAL A 95 -6.81 6.86 2.53
N SER A 96 -7.93 6.16 2.39
CA SER A 96 -8.10 5.16 1.33
C SER A 96 -7.99 5.78 -0.07
N ARG A 97 -8.59 6.96 -0.28
CA ARG A 97 -8.48 7.72 -1.53
C ARG A 97 -7.03 8.11 -1.80
N LEU A 98 -6.34 8.68 -0.81
CA LEU A 98 -4.92 9.05 -0.91
C LEU A 98 -4.06 7.86 -1.36
N VAL A 99 -4.25 6.68 -0.74
CA VAL A 99 -3.46 5.49 -1.08
C VAL A 99 -3.77 5.00 -2.50
N LEU A 100 -5.04 4.97 -2.90
CA LEU A 100 -5.43 4.58 -4.25
C LEU A 100 -4.88 5.55 -5.30
N ASP A 101 -4.95 6.86 -5.06
CA ASP A 101 -4.39 7.89 -5.95
C ASP A 101 -2.87 7.68 -6.13
N ARG A 102 -2.12 7.39 -5.06
CA ARG A 102 -0.67 7.10 -5.15
C ARG A 102 -0.35 5.82 -5.92
N ILE A 103 -1.22 4.81 -5.84
CA ILE A 103 -1.07 3.58 -6.62
C ILE A 103 -1.37 3.86 -8.09
N GLU A 104 -2.40 4.67 -8.38
CA GLU A 104 -2.75 5.09 -9.73
C GLU A 104 -1.60 5.86 -10.38
N GLU A 105 -1.06 6.88 -9.71
CA GLU A 105 0.11 7.66 -10.15
C GLU A 105 1.31 6.74 -10.48
N ARG A 106 1.55 5.72 -9.64
CA ARG A 106 2.62 4.75 -9.87
C ARG A 106 2.39 3.94 -11.15
N ILE A 107 1.15 3.54 -11.41
CA ILE A 107 0.77 2.75 -12.57
C ILE A 107 0.82 3.60 -13.84
N GLU A 108 0.37 4.86 -13.78
CA GLU A 108 0.52 5.82 -14.88
C GLU A 108 1.99 5.99 -15.27
N VAL A 109 2.88 6.21 -14.29
CA VAL A 109 4.33 6.30 -14.54
C VAL A 109 4.89 5.04 -15.19
N LEU A 110 4.37 3.85 -14.87
CA LEU A 110 4.78 2.62 -15.54
C LEU A 110 4.36 2.59 -17.01
N TRP A 111 3.16 3.06 -17.32
CA TRP A 111 2.66 3.14 -18.69
C TRP A 111 3.45 4.16 -19.53
N GLU A 112 3.85 5.27 -18.95
CA GLU A 112 4.68 6.29 -19.61
C GLU A 112 6.11 5.83 -19.90
N GLN A 113 6.59 4.81 -19.17
CA GLN A 113 7.94 4.26 -19.31
C GLN A 113 8.03 3.07 -20.28
N GLN A 114 6.96 2.78 -21.03
CA GLN A 114 7.00 1.81 -22.13
C GLN A 114 7.90 2.26 -23.27
#